data_AF-A0A3S0VTP7-F1
#
_entry.id   AF-A0A3S0VTP7-F1
#
_cell.length_a   1.000
_cell.length_b   1.000
_cell.length_c   1.000
_cell.angle_alpha   90.00
_cell.angle_beta   90.00
_cell.angle_gamma   90.00
#
_symmetry.space_group_name_H-M   'P 1'
#
loop_
_entity.id
_entity.type
_entity.pdbx_description
1 polymer ?
#
loop_
_entity_poly.entity_id
_entity_poly.type
_entity_poly.pdbx_seq_one_letter_code
_entity_poly.pdbx_strand_id
1 'polypeptide(L)'
;MPSIFHGGVLNTPGGIPSDTRLALTDDGRLQADGRQRYANVFARAWDCITRSPEKVEANKELARRCVAEIRAKYGDGIADMASRELKSQLTLGRPLTAYRIGYVLRNAIDSANTAWLRDQGLTRREIRGAEMQFSRTELSLLREAGLSIEIGRQYKDRQIPIHPRTLVAHCRDENVVEGSKVPLRGGAVSTPYSVQYRRGDQLDDVVFKEARLGEGHGDAALALGIAKNSCMAVRNVATKAVDQLLGFNLTPDTRIGMLDGQLGMVMGFAEGVLAMKQREVDVTEEMTAQVQAWREMVDQEILDPEGFKDMLQASNLRIDGERILRTEEVGVQQNYADPGLRRELVKLQLLDALTAQGDRHGGNYLIRRDETGRFTGLSAIDNDQAFGTAIKNPDELHNGILGLRGVKLPPVVDEGMKAAFENLSDAQLREVLTGLLPEAEIAAAITRLHVIQDYLAGGPPPVVLGIDDPDAWGSEEVGLALHDPTTSYVGRDLDVLARIGTVVSYEEAQ
;
A
#
# COMPACT_ATOMS: atom_id res chain seq x y z
N MET A 1 -34.23 1.24 2.48
CA MET A 1 -34.18 0.09 3.41
C MET A 1 -32.75 -0.43 3.46
N PRO A 2 -32.22 -0.86 4.62
CA PRO A 2 -30.88 -1.47 4.70
C PRO A 2 -30.83 -2.74 3.84
N SER A 3 -29.71 -2.97 3.16
CA SER A 3 -29.48 -4.23 2.43
C SER A 3 -29.48 -5.39 3.44
N ILE A 4 -30.19 -6.47 3.15
CA ILE A 4 -30.15 -7.70 3.95
C ILE A 4 -28.78 -8.37 3.86
N PHE A 5 -27.95 -8.01 2.89
CA PHE A 5 -26.57 -8.50 2.76
C PHE A 5 -25.55 -7.63 3.51
N HIS A 6 -25.90 -6.41 3.93
CA HIS A 6 -25.05 -5.54 4.74
C HIS A 6 -25.51 -5.54 6.20
N GLY A 7 -24.77 -6.27 7.05
CA GLY A 7 -25.03 -6.38 8.49
C GLY A 7 -25.99 -7.52 8.85
N GLY A 8 -25.66 -8.26 9.90
CA GLY A 8 -26.43 -9.40 10.40
C GLY A 8 -25.66 -10.71 10.40
N VAL A 9 -26.38 -11.81 10.69
CA VAL A 9 -25.82 -13.14 11.01
C VAL A 9 -24.85 -13.66 9.93
N LEU A 10 -24.97 -13.25 8.66
CA LEU A 10 -24.10 -13.74 7.57
C LEU A 10 -22.64 -13.27 7.69
N ASN A 11 -22.36 -12.24 8.49
CA ASN A 11 -21.03 -11.68 8.73
C ASN A 11 -20.48 -11.99 10.14
N THR A 12 -21.05 -12.96 10.88
CA THR A 12 -20.53 -13.32 12.21
C THR A 12 -19.17 -14.04 12.12
N PRO A 13 -18.19 -13.71 12.98
CA PRO A 13 -16.94 -14.46 13.10
C PRO A 13 -17.22 -15.95 13.36
N GLY A 14 -16.66 -16.83 12.53
CA GLY A 14 -16.94 -18.27 12.54
C GLY A 14 -18.01 -18.74 11.53
N GLY A 15 -18.72 -17.81 10.88
CA GLY A 15 -19.74 -18.10 9.87
C GLY A 15 -21.04 -18.66 10.47
N ILE A 16 -22.15 -18.56 9.71
CA ILE A 16 -23.38 -19.26 10.08
C ILE A 16 -23.28 -20.72 9.64
N PRO A 17 -23.66 -21.70 10.47
CA PRO A 17 -23.93 -23.06 10.01
C PRO A 17 -24.84 -23.05 8.78
N SER A 18 -24.45 -23.78 7.75
CA SER A 18 -25.11 -23.83 6.43
C SER A 18 -26.61 -24.18 6.50
N ASP A 19 -27.00 -24.87 7.56
CA ASP A 19 -28.35 -25.37 7.86
C ASP A 19 -29.22 -24.38 8.62
N THR A 20 -28.67 -23.25 9.04
CA THR A 20 -29.41 -22.22 9.75
C THR A 20 -30.46 -21.62 8.83
N ARG A 21 -31.70 -21.60 9.32
CA ARG A 21 -32.82 -20.92 8.69
C ARG A 21 -32.74 -19.45 9.00
N LEU A 22 -33.23 -18.66 8.06
CA LEU A 22 -33.17 -17.22 8.13
C LEU A 22 -34.59 -16.65 8.12
N ALA A 23 -34.78 -15.60 8.90
CA ALA A 23 -35.98 -14.80 8.92
C ALA A 23 -35.63 -13.31 8.88
N LEU A 24 -36.63 -12.48 8.60
CA LEU A 24 -36.54 -11.04 8.80
C LEU A 24 -36.97 -10.70 10.22
N THR A 25 -36.27 -9.78 10.86
CA THR A 25 -36.73 -9.04 12.03
C THR A 25 -37.78 -7.99 11.62
N ASP A 26 -38.45 -7.39 12.61
CA ASP A 26 -39.44 -6.33 12.38
C ASP A 26 -38.83 -5.07 11.73
N ASP A 27 -37.56 -4.78 12.00
CA ASP A 27 -36.78 -3.73 11.33
C ASP A 27 -36.17 -4.19 9.99
N GLY A 28 -36.51 -5.41 9.54
CA GLY A 28 -36.15 -5.92 8.24
C GLY A 28 -34.69 -6.35 8.09
N ARG A 29 -34.02 -6.73 9.17
CA ARG A 29 -32.67 -7.32 9.16
C ARG A 29 -32.74 -8.85 9.15
N LEU A 30 -31.66 -9.48 8.67
CA LEU A 30 -31.54 -10.94 8.74
C LEU A 30 -31.25 -11.41 10.16
N GLN A 31 -32.02 -12.39 10.62
CA GLN A 31 -31.77 -13.14 11.86
C GLN A 31 -31.85 -14.65 11.66
N ALA A 32 -31.21 -15.39 12.57
CA ALA A 32 -31.30 -16.85 12.61
C ALA A 32 -32.67 -17.27 13.18
N ASP A 33 -33.31 -18.25 12.53
CA ASP A 33 -34.63 -18.78 12.87
C ASP A 33 -34.57 -20.30 13.07
N GLY A 34 -33.57 -20.72 13.85
CA GLY A 34 -33.28 -22.13 14.13
C GLY A 34 -32.50 -22.84 13.01
N ARG A 35 -32.42 -24.17 13.09
CA ARG A 35 -31.66 -25.02 12.16
C ARG A 35 -32.55 -26.00 11.41
N GLN A 36 -32.19 -26.26 10.17
CA GLN A 36 -32.85 -27.27 9.34
C GLN A 36 -32.38 -28.67 9.77
N ARG A 37 -33.28 -29.48 10.35
CA ARG A 37 -32.97 -30.88 10.68
C ARG A 37 -32.78 -31.70 9.40
N TYR A 38 -31.54 -32.12 9.11
CA TYR A 38 -31.21 -32.92 7.91
C TYR A 38 -31.55 -34.41 8.02
N ALA A 39 -31.54 -34.97 9.22
CA ALA A 39 -31.56 -36.42 9.43
C ALA A 39 -32.92 -37.10 9.14
N ASN A 40 -34.00 -36.34 8.91
CA ASN A 40 -35.32 -36.93 8.72
C ASN A 40 -36.14 -36.15 7.66
N VAL A 41 -36.31 -36.78 6.48
CA VAL A 41 -37.11 -36.25 5.36
C VAL A 41 -38.57 -36.04 5.75
N PHE A 42 -39.12 -36.89 6.62
CA PHE A 42 -40.48 -36.75 7.16
C PHE A 42 -40.58 -35.56 8.10
N ALA A 43 -39.58 -35.31 8.95
CA ALA A 43 -39.58 -34.13 9.82
C ALA A 43 -39.52 -32.83 9.00
N ARG A 44 -38.78 -32.81 7.88
CA ARG A 44 -38.77 -31.67 6.94
C ARG A 44 -40.11 -31.48 6.22
N ALA A 45 -40.73 -32.57 5.79
CA ALA A 45 -42.03 -32.52 5.12
C ALA A 45 -43.13 -32.08 6.10
N TRP A 46 -43.13 -32.64 7.31
CA TRP A 46 -44.06 -32.29 8.39
C TRP A 46 -43.93 -30.82 8.79
N ASP A 47 -42.71 -30.35 9.05
CA ASP A 47 -42.43 -28.94 9.30
C ASP A 47 -42.81 -28.04 8.10
N CYS A 48 -42.78 -28.54 6.87
CA CYS A 48 -43.30 -27.79 5.73
C CYS A 48 -44.84 -27.67 5.76
N ILE A 49 -45.55 -28.69 6.24
CA ILE A 49 -47.01 -28.82 6.22
C ILE A 49 -47.67 -28.15 7.44
N THR A 50 -46.99 -28.12 8.60
CA THR A 50 -47.57 -27.61 9.86
C THR A 50 -47.26 -26.15 10.16
N ARG A 51 -46.72 -25.38 9.19
CA ARG A 51 -46.40 -23.96 9.38
C ARG A 51 -47.65 -23.10 9.28
N SER A 52 -47.71 -22.07 10.11
CA SER A 52 -48.77 -21.08 10.04
C SER A 52 -48.70 -20.29 8.72
N PRO A 53 -49.83 -19.77 8.21
CA PRO A 53 -49.87 -18.93 7.02
C PRO A 53 -48.92 -17.72 7.12
N GLU A 54 -48.82 -17.11 8.31
CA GLU A 54 -47.94 -15.97 8.59
C GLU A 54 -46.47 -16.34 8.38
N LYS A 55 -46.04 -17.52 8.86
CA LYS A 55 -44.66 -17.99 8.68
C LYS A 55 -44.34 -18.30 7.22
N VAL A 56 -45.32 -18.83 6.48
CA VAL A 56 -45.18 -19.09 5.04
C VAL A 56 -44.99 -17.77 4.29
N GLU A 57 -45.79 -16.75 4.59
CA GLU A 57 -45.68 -15.44 3.94
C GLU A 57 -44.39 -14.71 4.32
N ALA A 58 -43.96 -14.77 5.58
CA ALA A 58 -42.68 -14.21 6.01
C ALA A 58 -41.48 -14.83 5.26
N ASN A 59 -41.50 -16.15 5.01
CA ASN A 59 -40.46 -16.82 4.21
C ASN A 59 -40.49 -16.36 2.74
N LYS A 60 -41.68 -16.18 2.16
CA LYS A 60 -41.82 -15.65 0.80
C LYS A 60 -41.26 -14.23 0.73
N GLU A 61 -41.56 -13.40 1.72
CA GLU A 61 -41.10 -12.03 1.77
C GLU A 61 -39.57 -11.93 1.85
N LEU A 62 -38.94 -12.75 2.69
CA LEU A 62 -37.48 -12.86 2.71
C LEU A 62 -36.91 -13.26 1.34
N ALA A 63 -37.52 -14.23 0.65
CA ALA A 63 -37.08 -14.64 -0.67
C ALA A 63 -37.29 -13.54 -1.74
N ARG A 64 -38.41 -12.81 -1.70
CA ARG A 64 -38.66 -11.66 -2.58
C ARG A 64 -37.63 -10.56 -2.36
N ARG A 65 -37.29 -10.27 -1.10
CA ARG A 65 -36.29 -9.27 -0.76
C ARG A 65 -34.89 -9.65 -1.25
N CYS A 66 -34.51 -10.92 -1.12
CA CYS A 66 -33.28 -11.45 -1.71
C CYS A 66 -33.22 -11.22 -3.23
N VAL A 67 -34.29 -11.55 -3.95
CA VAL A 67 -34.39 -11.29 -5.41
C VAL A 67 -34.36 -9.80 -5.73
N ALA A 68 -35.06 -8.97 -4.96
CA ALA A 68 -35.10 -7.53 -5.18
C ALA A 68 -33.73 -6.86 -5.01
N GLU A 69 -32.93 -7.30 -4.04
CA GLU A 69 -31.56 -6.81 -3.87
C GLU A 69 -30.62 -7.29 -4.98
N ILE A 70 -30.77 -8.54 -5.44
CA ILE A 70 -30.05 -9.03 -6.62
C ILE A 70 -30.43 -8.21 -7.85
N ARG A 71 -31.72 -7.89 -8.03
CA ARG A 71 -32.19 -7.01 -9.12
C ARG A 71 -31.57 -5.63 -9.04
N ALA A 72 -31.60 -5.01 -7.86
CA ALA A 72 -31.05 -3.68 -7.65
C ALA A 72 -29.55 -3.62 -7.93
N LYS A 73 -28.81 -4.68 -7.58
CA LYS A 73 -27.35 -4.72 -7.77
C LYS A 73 -26.91 -5.19 -9.16
N TYR A 74 -27.60 -6.16 -9.74
CA TYR A 74 -27.14 -6.91 -10.93
C TYR A 74 -28.11 -6.87 -12.12
N GLY A 75 -29.26 -6.22 -11.98
CA GLY A 75 -30.27 -6.10 -13.03
C GLY A 75 -31.21 -7.29 -13.18
N ASP A 76 -32.17 -7.15 -14.09
CA ASP A 76 -33.32 -8.06 -14.22
C ASP A 76 -32.93 -9.48 -14.66
N GLY A 77 -32.02 -9.62 -15.63
CA GLY A 77 -31.63 -10.94 -16.15
C GLY A 77 -31.06 -11.87 -15.07
N ILE A 78 -30.30 -11.30 -14.12
CA ILE A 78 -29.68 -12.06 -13.02
C ILE A 78 -30.69 -12.27 -11.87
N ALA A 79 -31.58 -11.30 -11.63
CA ALA A 79 -32.69 -11.47 -10.71
C ALA A 79 -33.67 -12.57 -11.14
N ASP A 80 -33.91 -12.74 -12.44
CA ASP A 80 -34.76 -13.79 -12.99
C ASP A 80 -34.13 -15.17 -12.80
N MET A 81 -32.81 -15.28 -12.95
CA MET A 81 -32.08 -16.49 -12.60
C MET A 81 -32.24 -16.81 -11.11
N ALA A 82 -32.00 -15.84 -10.22
CA ALA A 82 -32.19 -16.01 -8.78
C ALA A 82 -33.63 -16.40 -8.43
N SER A 83 -34.62 -15.81 -9.09
CA SER A 83 -36.05 -16.14 -8.93
C SER A 83 -36.36 -17.58 -9.31
N ARG A 84 -35.77 -18.08 -10.41
CA ARG A 84 -35.91 -19.49 -10.81
C ARG A 84 -35.29 -20.42 -9.77
N GLU A 85 -34.13 -20.08 -9.23
CA GLU A 85 -33.49 -20.86 -8.17
C GLU A 85 -34.29 -20.84 -6.85
N LEU A 86 -34.93 -19.72 -6.53
CA LEU A 86 -35.75 -19.55 -5.33
C LEU A 86 -37.23 -19.88 -5.55
N LYS A 87 -37.61 -20.50 -6.67
CA LYS A 87 -39.01 -20.77 -7.03
C LYS A 87 -39.80 -21.42 -5.88
N SER A 88 -39.23 -22.41 -5.21
CA SER A 88 -39.93 -23.10 -4.12
C SER A 88 -40.12 -22.26 -2.85
N GLN A 89 -39.23 -21.30 -2.62
CA GLN A 89 -39.32 -20.34 -1.52
C GLN A 89 -40.35 -19.26 -1.87
N LEU A 90 -40.35 -18.77 -3.11
CA LEU A 90 -41.28 -17.75 -3.58
C LEU A 90 -42.72 -18.26 -3.69
N THR A 91 -42.93 -19.50 -4.17
CA THR A 91 -44.28 -20.03 -4.39
C THR A 91 -44.84 -20.76 -3.18
N LEU A 92 -44.03 -21.59 -2.50
CA LEU A 92 -44.47 -22.45 -1.40
C LEU A 92 -44.06 -21.92 -0.02
N GLY A 93 -43.35 -20.78 0.06
CA GLY A 93 -42.85 -20.21 1.32
C GLY A 93 -41.96 -21.17 2.09
N ARG A 94 -41.17 -22.01 1.40
CA ARG A 94 -40.18 -22.88 2.06
C ARG A 94 -39.15 -22.05 2.84
N PRO A 95 -38.60 -22.54 3.96
CA PRO A 95 -37.61 -21.79 4.72
C PRO A 95 -36.37 -21.54 3.86
N LEU A 96 -35.80 -20.34 3.97
CA LEU A 96 -34.56 -19.96 3.31
C LEU A 96 -33.41 -20.21 4.29
N THR A 97 -32.37 -20.93 3.86
CA THR A 97 -31.20 -21.22 4.71
C THR A 97 -30.00 -20.38 4.30
N ALA A 98 -29.05 -20.23 5.23
CA ALA A 98 -27.77 -19.59 4.96
C ALA A 98 -27.06 -20.21 3.75
N TYR A 99 -27.07 -21.54 3.63
CA TYR A 99 -26.56 -22.24 2.44
C TYR A 99 -27.26 -21.78 1.15
N ARG A 100 -28.59 -21.71 1.15
CA ARG A 100 -29.34 -21.39 -0.06
C ARG A 100 -29.12 -19.94 -0.50
N ILE A 101 -29.07 -19.00 0.44
CA ILE A 101 -28.70 -17.61 0.14
C ILE A 101 -27.28 -17.56 -0.42
N GLY A 102 -26.32 -18.17 0.26
CA GLY A 102 -24.92 -18.17 -0.18
C GLY A 102 -24.74 -18.79 -1.57
N TYR A 103 -25.50 -19.84 -1.89
CA TYR A 103 -25.51 -20.45 -3.23
C TYR A 103 -26.08 -19.51 -4.29
N VAL A 104 -27.25 -18.91 -4.05
CA VAL A 104 -27.89 -18.00 -5.02
C VAL A 104 -27.05 -16.75 -5.26
N LEU A 105 -26.48 -16.17 -4.20
CA LEU A 105 -25.57 -15.03 -4.30
C LEU A 105 -24.32 -15.36 -5.12
N ARG A 106 -23.74 -16.54 -4.88
CA ARG A 106 -22.59 -17.02 -5.63
C ARG A 106 -22.89 -17.11 -7.13
N ASN A 107 -24.03 -17.72 -7.48
CA ASN A 107 -24.45 -17.83 -8.88
C ASN A 107 -24.78 -16.48 -9.50
N ALA A 108 -25.33 -15.54 -8.73
CA ALA A 108 -25.61 -14.18 -9.19
C ALA A 108 -24.29 -13.43 -9.49
N ILE A 109 -23.30 -13.54 -8.60
CA ILE A 109 -21.97 -12.95 -8.82
C ILE A 109 -21.29 -13.57 -10.03
N ASP A 110 -21.29 -14.91 -10.15
CA ASP A 110 -20.67 -15.62 -11.27
C ASP A 110 -21.35 -15.22 -12.59
N SER A 111 -22.69 -15.16 -12.61
CA SER A 111 -23.44 -14.72 -13.80
C SER A 111 -23.14 -13.26 -14.17
N ALA A 112 -23.01 -12.38 -13.18
CA ALA A 112 -22.66 -10.98 -13.40
C ALA A 112 -21.22 -10.83 -13.93
N ASN A 113 -20.26 -11.59 -13.40
CA ASN A 113 -18.89 -11.61 -13.90
C ASN A 113 -18.84 -12.15 -15.35
N THR A 114 -19.52 -13.25 -15.63
CA THR A 114 -19.59 -13.83 -16.99
C THR A 114 -20.27 -12.87 -17.97
N ALA A 115 -21.34 -12.16 -17.56
CA ALA A 115 -21.99 -11.15 -18.40
C ALA A 115 -21.04 -9.99 -18.73
N TRP A 116 -20.38 -9.43 -17.71
CA TRP A 116 -19.38 -8.36 -17.89
C TRP A 116 -18.21 -8.76 -18.81
N LEU A 117 -17.75 -10.02 -18.74
CA LEU A 117 -16.73 -10.51 -19.68
C LEU A 117 -17.26 -10.60 -21.12
N ARG A 118 -18.54 -11.00 -21.31
CA ARG A 118 -19.17 -11.01 -22.64
C ARG A 118 -19.35 -9.62 -23.22
N ASP A 119 -19.70 -8.65 -22.38
CA ASP A 119 -19.90 -7.25 -22.79
C ASP A 119 -18.59 -6.61 -23.28
N GLN A 120 -17.44 -7.15 -22.85
CA GLN A 120 -16.11 -6.81 -23.39
C GLN A 120 -15.73 -7.56 -24.68
N GLY A 121 -16.65 -8.33 -25.25
CA GLY A 121 -16.46 -9.04 -26.52
C GLY A 121 -15.71 -10.38 -26.42
N LEU A 122 -15.50 -10.91 -25.22
CA LEU A 122 -14.78 -12.19 -25.07
C LEU A 122 -15.62 -13.38 -25.54
N THR A 123 -14.96 -14.31 -26.24
CA THR A 123 -15.52 -15.61 -26.60
C THR A 123 -15.72 -16.50 -25.38
N ARG A 124 -16.53 -17.56 -25.52
CA ARG A 124 -16.72 -18.57 -24.45
C ARG A 124 -15.40 -19.20 -23.99
N ARG A 125 -14.42 -19.35 -24.87
CA ARG A 125 -13.11 -19.93 -24.54
C ARG A 125 -12.30 -18.96 -23.67
N GLU A 126 -12.28 -17.69 -24.04
CA GLU A 126 -11.55 -16.64 -23.31
C GLU A 126 -12.17 -16.37 -21.94
N ILE A 127 -13.50 -16.40 -21.84
CA ILE A 127 -14.21 -16.31 -20.55
C ILE A 127 -13.74 -17.41 -19.59
N ARG A 128 -13.72 -18.67 -20.04
CA ARG A 128 -13.19 -19.77 -19.22
C ARG A 128 -11.73 -19.55 -18.85
N GLY A 129 -10.93 -19.01 -19.76
CA GLY A 129 -9.55 -18.62 -19.49
C GLY A 129 -9.44 -17.61 -18.34
N ALA A 130 -10.24 -16.55 -18.38
CA ALA A 130 -10.30 -15.54 -17.32
C ALA A 130 -10.79 -16.15 -15.99
N GLU A 131 -11.83 -16.97 -16.01
CA GLU A 131 -12.36 -17.65 -14.81
C GLU A 131 -11.36 -18.64 -14.17
N MET A 132 -10.37 -19.11 -14.92
CA MET A 132 -9.24 -19.90 -14.38
C MET A 132 -8.09 -19.04 -13.85
N GLN A 133 -7.89 -17.84 -14.41
CA GLN A 133 -6.80 -16.92 -14.03
C GLN A 133 -7.16 -16.05 -12.82
N PHE A 134 -8.44 -15.72 -12.66
CA PHE A 134 -8.93 -14.79 -11.64
C PHE A 134 -9.91 -15.47 -10.69
N SER A 135 -9.82 -15.13 -9.42
CA SER A 135 -10.86 -15.52 -8.47
C SER A 135 -12.17 -14.77 -8.73
N ARG A 136 -13.28 -15.31 -8.21
CA ARG A 136 -14.60 -14.64 -8.24
C ARG A 136 -14.53 -13.21 -7.71
N THR A 137 -13.81 -13.02 -6.59
CA THR A 137 -13.68 -11.72 -5.93
C THR A 137 -12.89 -10.75 -6.80
N GLU A 138 -11.78 -11.20 -7.41
CA GLU A 138 -10.98 -10.36 -8.30
C GLU A 138 -11.79 -9.89 -9.51
N LEU A 139 -12.55 -10.80 -10.15
CA LEU A 139 -13.44 -10.43 -11.27
C LEU A 139 -14.53 -9.43 -10.83
N SER A 140 -15.08 -9.59 -9.62
CA SER A 140 -16.06 -8.64 -9.08
C SER A 140 -15.44 -7.28 -8.80
N LEU A 141 -14.23 -7.24 -8.24
CA LEU A 141 -13.50 -6.01 -7.98
C LEU A 141 -13.17 -5.26 -9.28
N LEU A 142 -12.67 -5.96 -10.31
CA LEU A 142 -12.41 -5.36 -11.62
C LEU A 142 -13.69 -4.82 -12.26
N ARG A 143 -14.78 -5.60 -12.25
CA ARG A 143 -16.08 -5.17 -12.77
C ARG A 143 -16.61 -3.95 -12.03
N GLU A 144 -16.62 -3.98 -10.71
CA GLU A 144 -17.16 -2.90 -9.87
C GLU A 144 -16.32 -1.62 -9.99
N ALA A 145 -15.01 -1.74 -10.22
CA ALA A 145 -14.15 -0.62 -10.58
C ALA A 145 -14.31 -0.17 -12.04
N GLY A 146 -15.06 -0.88 -12.89
CA GLY A 146 -15.17 -0.55 -14.32
C GLY A 146 -13.85 -0.67 -15.08
N LEU A 147 -12.94 -1.54 -14.62
CA LEU A 147 -11.70 -1.86 -15.33
C LEU A 147 -11.97 -2.96 -16.36
N SER A 148 -11.14 -3.05 -17.41
CA SER A 148 -11.22 -4.16 -18.37
C SER A 148 -10.53 -5.41 -17.84
N ILE A 149 -10.84 -6.57 -18.40
CA ILE A 149 -10.12 -7.81 -18.09
C ILE A 149 -8.65 -7.75 -18.51
N GLU A 150 -8.33 -6.97 -19.54
CA GLU A 150 -6.95 -6.76 -19.99
C GLU A 150 -6.13 -5.97 -18.97
N ILE A 151 -6.73 -4.92 -18.38
CA ILE A 151 -6.13 -4.24 -17.22
C ILE A 151 -5.97 -5.26 -16.08
N GLY A 152 -6.97 -6.09 -15.81
CA GLY A 152 -6.86 -7.17 -14.83
C GLY A 152 -5.66 -8.11 -15.05
N ARG A 153 -5.31 -8.42 -16.31
CA ARG A 153 -4.11 -9.20 -16.64
C ARG A 153 -2.83 -8.44 -16.33
N GLN A 154 -2.79 -7.14 -16.60
CA GLN A 154 -1.65 -6.30 -16.20
C GLN A 154 -1.39 -6.33 -14.69
N TYR A 155 -2.43 -6.40 -13.84
CA TYR A 155 -2.25 -6.61 -12.38
C TYR A 155 -1.54 -7.93 -12.09
N LYS A 156 -1.99 -9.03 -12.71
CA LYS A 156 -1.40 -10.36 -12.52
C LYS A 156 0.04 -10.42 -13.01
N ASP A 157 0.32 -9.86 -14.19
CA ASP A 157 1.65 -9.87 -14.82
C ASP A 157 2.67 -9.10 -13.98
N ARG A 158 2.23 -8.02 -13.31
CA ARG A 158 3.05 -7.19 -12.42
C ARG A 158 3.05 -7.64 -10.96
N GLN A 159 2.32 -8.71 -10.64
CA GLN A 159 2.07 -9.17 -9.27
C GLN A 159 1.52 -8.07 -8.34
N ILE A 160 0.72 -7.15 -8.88
CA ILE A 160 -0.06 -6.21 -8.08
C ILE A 160 -1.32 -6.97 -7.63
N PRO A 161 -1.59 -7.12 -6.32
CA PRO A 161 -2.81 -7.75 -5.86
C PRO A 161 -4.03 -6.97 -6.37
N ILE A 162 -5.10 -7.66 -6.78
CA ILE A 162 -6.37 -7.01 -7.10
C ILE A 162 -7.13 -6.86 -5.79
N HIS A 163 -7.01 -5.69 -5.18
CA HIS A 163 -7.49 -5.38 -3.85
C HIS A 163 -8.11 -3.97 -3.82
N PRO A 164 -9.12 -3.66 -2.99
CA PRO A 164 -9.73 -2.33 -2.95
C PRO A 164 -8.76 -1.15 -2.84
N ARG A 165 -7.59 -1.34 -2.21
CA ARG A 165 -6.53 -0.31 -2.06
C ARG A 165 -5.58 -0.18 -3.25
N THR A 166 -5.56 -1.16 -4.14
CA THR A 166 -4.68 -1.19 -5.32
C THR A 166 -5.46 -1.05 -6.63
N LEU A 167 -6.80 -1.09 -6.59
CA LEU A 167 -7.61 -0.81 -7.77
C LEU A 167 -7.42 0.63 -8.22
N VAL A 168 -7.18 0.80 -9.52
CA VAL A 168 -7.09 2.11 -10.17
C VAL A 168 -8.44 2.80 -10.05
N ALA A 169 -8.46 3.86 -9.25
CA ALA A 169 -9.61 4.75 -9.07
C ALA A 169 -9.64 5.81 -10.19
N HIS A 170 -9.65 7.10 -9.87
CA HIS A 170 -9.68 8.18 -10.86
C HIS A 170 -8.34 8.43 -11.57
N CYS A 171 -7.22 7.91 -11.06
CA CYS A 171 -5.90 8.05 -11.70
C CYS A 171 -5.77 7.13 -12.93
N ARG A 172 -6.52 7.43 -13.99
CA ARG A 172 -6.59 6.68 -15.26
C ARG A 172 -6.13 7.55 -16.42
N ASP A 173 -5.74 6.91 -17.52
CA ASP A 173 -5.35 7.58 -18.75
C ASP A 173 -6.42 8.58 -19.23
N GLU A 174 -7.71 8.20 -19.17
CA GLU A 174 -8.81 9.10 -19.58
C GLU A 174 -8.94 10.38 -18.73
N ASN A 175 -8.31 10.41 -17.55
CA ASN A 175 -8.34 11.55 -16.63
C ASN A 175 -7.03 12.33 -16.63
N VAL A 176 -6.02 11.95 -17.40
CA VAL A 176 -4.77 12.70 -17.51
C VAL A 176 -5.05 14.06 -18.18
N VAL A 177 -4.54 15.13 -17.59
CA VAL A 177 -4.58 16.46 -18.23
C VAL A 177 -3.55 16.50 -19.36
N GLU A 178 -4.02 16.77 -20.57
CA GLU A 178 -3.17 16.86 -21.76
C GLU A 178 -2.02 17.85 -21.56
N GLY A 179 -0.80 17.42 -21.88
CA GLY A 179 0.41 18.24 -21.72
C GLY A 179 0.96 18.36 -20.30
N SER A 180 0.33 17.76 -19.28
CA SER A 180 0.80 17.83 -17.88
C SER A 180 1.96 16.90 -17.54
N LYS A 181 2.23 15.89 -18.39
CA LYS A 181 3.27 14.88 -18.15
C LYS A 181 4.67 15.50 -18.32
N VAL A 182 5.43 15.55 -17.23
CA VAL A 182 6.81 16.05 -17.21
C VAL A 182 7.73 14.99 -16.58
N PRO A 183 8.81 14.55 -17.24
CA PRO A 183 9.77 13.64 -16.63
C PRO A 183 10.46 14.32 -15.46
N LEU A 184 10.49 13.65 -14.31
CA LEU A 184 11.24 14.08 -13.14
C LEU A 184 12.62 13.42 -13.15
N ARG A 185 13.58 14.11 -12.53
CA ARG A 185 14.88 13.53 -12.21
C ARG A 185 14.79 12.77 -10.90
N GLY A 186 15.61 11.73 -10.74
CA GLY A 186 15.62 10.88 -9.55
C GLY A 186 14.71 9.66 -9.74
N GLY A 187 15.23 8.47 -9.44
CA GLY A 187 14.60 7.20 -9.76
C GLY A 187 15.67 6.22 -10.21
N ALA A 188 16.22 5.44 -9.27
CA ALA A 188 17.34 4.54 -9.55
C ALA A 188 16.98 3.42 -10.55
N VAL A 189 15.68 3.18 -10.80
CA VAL A 189 15.20 2.03 -11.59
C VAL A 189 14.22 2.40 -12.70
N SER A 190 13.30 3.35 -12.46
CA SER A 190 12.41 3.87 -13.50
C SER A 190 12.23 5.38 -13.36
N THR A 191 12.17 6.09 -14.49
CA THR A 191 11.97 7.54 -14.54
C THR A 191 10.57 7.89 -14.02
N PRO A 192 10.44 8.63 -12.91
CA PRO A 192 9.16 9.12 -12.46
C PRO A 192 8.70 10.30 -13.31
N TYR A 193 7.39 10.52 -13.35
CA TYR A 193 6.76 11.62 -14.07
C TYR A 193 5.90 12.42 -13.12
N SER A 194 6.01 13.74 -13.17
CA SER A 194 4.95 14.63 -12.67
C SER A 194 3.80 14.60 -13.67
N VAL A 195 2.57 14.44 -13.19
CA VAL A 195 1.37 14.39 -14.02
C VAL A 195 0.17 14.92 -13.24
N GLN A 196 -0.80 15.50 -13.95
CA GLN A 196 -2.08 15.92 -13.35
C GLN A 196 -3.20 14.97 -13.75
N TYR A 197 -3.98 14.51 -12.78
CA TYR A 197 -5.23 13.79 -13.02
C TYR A 197 -6.43 14.64 -12.63
N ARG A 198 -7.47 14.61 -13.48
CA ARG A 198 -8.76 15.24 -13.20
C ARG A 198 -9.60 14.34 -12.29
N ARG A 199 -10.15 14.93 -11.21
CA ARG A 199 -11.12 14.30 -10.31
C ARG A 199 -12.34 15.22 -10.16
N GLY A 200 -13.33 15.03 -11.03
CA GLY A 200 -14.43 16.00 -11.14
C GLY A 200 -13.89 17.37 -11.55
N ASP A 201 -14.15 18.39 -10.74
CA ASP A 201 -13.66 19.76 -10.97
C ASP A 201 -12.27 20.03 -10.36
N GLN A 202 -11.68 19.06 -9.66
CA GLN A 202 -10.36 19.18 -9.04
C GLN A 202 -9.26 18.58 -9.92
N LEU A 203 -8.04 19.11 -9.78
CA LEU A 203 -6.82 18.55 -10.34
C LEU A 203 -5.95 18.03 -9.18
N ASP A 204 -5.49 16.79 -9.31
CA ASP A 204 -4.51 16.20 -8.40
C ASP A 204 -3.12 16.25 -9.07
N ASP A 205 -2.20 17.02 -8.50
CA ASP A 205 -0.77 16.99 -8.85
C ASP A 205 -0.10 15.78 -8.20
N VAL A 206 0.44 14.88 -9.02
CA VAL A 206 1.00 13.61 -8.54
C VAL A 206 2.27 13.22 -9.27
N VAL A 207 3.02 12.34 -8.65
CA VAL A 207 4.16 11.63 -9.22
C VAL A 207 3.72 10.22 -9.61
N PHE A 208 3.93 9.85 -10.87
CA PHE A 208 3.73 8.51 -11.39
C PHE A 208 5.08 7.80 -11.57
N LYS A 209 5.19 6.57 -11.05
CA LYS A 209 6.33 5.66 -11.27
C LYS A 209 5.78 4.33 -11.78
N GLU A 210 6.17 3.92 -12.98
CA GLU A 210 5.70 2.68 -13.58
C GLU A 210 6.03 1.48 -12.68
N ALA A 211 5.08 0.56 -12.52
CA ALA A 211 5.27 -0.66 -11.76
C ALA A 211 5.75 -1.77 -12.69
N ARG A 212 7.02 -2.15 -12.56
CA ARG A 212 7.63 -3.24 -13.31
C ARG A 212 8.12 -4.33 -12.37
N LEU A 213 7.96 -5.58 -12.79
CA LEU A 213 8.32 -6.73 -11.98
C LEU A 213 9.84 -6.83 -11.83
N GLY A 214 10.33 -6.97 -10.59
CA GLY A 214 11.76 -7.06 -10.30
C GLY A 214 12.52 -5.72 -10.34
N GLU A 215 11.91 -4.65 -10.84
CA GLU A 215 12.43 -3.29 -10.70
C GLU A 215 12.24 -2.78 -9.26
N GLY A 216 13.23 -2.06 -8.73
CA GLY A 216 13.22 -1.53 -7.37
C GLY A 216 13.72 -2.52 -6.30
N HIS A 217 14.11 -3.75 -6.70
CA HIS A 217 14.70 -4.73 -5.79
C HIS A 217 16.18 -4.42 -5.56
N GLY A 218 16.43 -3.45 -4.68
CA GLY A 218 17.77 -3.04 -4.27
C GLY A 218 18.39 -3.94 -3.20
N ASP A 219 19.59 -3.57 -2.78
CA ASP A 219 20.34 -4.26 -1.74
C ASP A 219 19.56 -4.36 -0.42
N ALA A 220 18.88 -3.29 -0.01
CA ALA A 220 18.05 -3.29 1.18
C ALA A 220 16.90 -4.30 1.05
N ALA A 221 16.21 -4.36 -0.10
CA ALA A 221 15.16 -5.35 -0.34
C ALA A 221 15.69 -6.79 -0.22
N LEU A 222 16.90 -7.06 -0.72
CA LEU A 222 17.55 -8.36 -0.55
C LEU A 222 17.86 -8.65 0.93
N ALA A 223 18.40 -7.68 1.68
CA ALA A 223 18.70 -7.81 3.10
C ALA A 223 17.45 -8.08 3.94
N LEU A 224 16.33 -7.47 3.56
CA LEU A 224 15.02 -7.64 4.17
C LEU A 224 14.38 -9.01 3.86
N GLY A 225 14.94 -9.79 2.94
CA GLY A 225 14.35 -11.07 2.51
C GLY A 225 13.07 -10.87 1.69
N ILE A 226 12.97 -9.76 0.97
CA ILE A 226 11.90 -9.50 0.00
C ILE A 226 12.14 -10.39 -1.22
N ALA A 227 11.11 -11.09 -1.70
CA ALA A 227 11.23 -11.92 -2.90
C ALA A 227 11.50 -11.05 -4.15
N LYS A 228 12.42 -11.50 -5.03
CA LYS A 228 12.81 -10.76 -6.24
C LYS A 228 11.66 -10.45 -7.20
N ASN A 229 10.62 -11.27 -7.19
CA ASN A 229 9.43 -11.09 -8.01
C ASN A 229 8.33 -10.27 -7.31
N SER A 230 8.60 -9.64 -6.16
CA SER A 230 7.63 -8.77 -5.51
C SER A 230 7.36 -7.51 -6.33
N CYS A 231 6.12 -7.02 -6.31
CA CYS A 231 5.81 -5.69 -6.82
C CYS A 231 6.18 -4.63 -5.77
N MET A 232 7.25 -3.88 -6.03
CA MET A 232 7.78 -2.90 -5.08
C MET A 232 6.84 -1.69 -4.86
N ALA A 233 6.04 -1.33 -5.88
CA ALA A 233 5.03 -0.27 -5.79
C ALA A 233 3.99 -0.49 -4.67
N VAL A 234 3.57 -1.75 -4.46
CA VAL A 234 2.51 -2.09 -3.47
C VAL A 234 2.99 -1.84 -2.03
N ARG A 235 4.30 -1.90 -1.78
CA ARG A 235 4.90 -1.65 -0.46
C ARG A 235 4.73 -0.19 -0.02
N ASN A 236 4.66 0.76 -0.96
CA ASN A 236 4.30 2.15 -0.64
C ASN A 236 2.83 2.28 -0.19
N VAL A 237 1.91 1.58 -0.87
CA VAL A 237 0.50 1.54 -0.48
C VAL A 237 0.33 0.91 0.91
N ALA A 238 1.06 -0.17 1.18
CA ALA A 238 1.08 -0.82 2.50
C ALA A 238 1.64 0.11 3.59
N THR A 239 2.75 0.81 3.30
CA THR A 239 3.34 1.80 4.22
C THR A 239 2.35 2.91 4.52
N LYS A 240 1.67 3.45 3.50
CA LYS A 240 0.64 4.49 3.70
C LYS A 240 -0.51 3.99 4.59
N ALA A 241 -0.91 2.74 4.43
CA ALA A 241 -1.97 2.16 5.23
C ALA A 241 -1.58 2.02 6.71
N VAL A 242 -0.31 1.68 6.99
CA VAL A 242 0.24 1.64 8.37
C VAL A 242 0.42 3.05 8.94
N ASP A 243 0.93 4.00 8.16
CA ASP A 243 1.05 5.42 8.53
C ASP A 243 -0.30 6.01 8.97
N GLN A 244 -1.37 5.72 8.22
CA GLN A 244 -2.74 6.12 8.58
C GLN A 244 -3.24 5.44 9.86
N LEU A 245 -2.89 4.16 10.05
CA LEU A 245 -3.29 3.40 11.22
C LEU A 245 -2.62 3.91 12.51
N LEU A 246 -1.37 4.36 12.42
CA LEU A 246 -0.65 5.02 13.52
C LEU A 246 -1.06 6.49 13.71
N GLY A 247 -1.71 7.11 12.73
CA GLY A 247 -2.09 8.52 12.76
C GLY A 247 -0.91 9.49 12.60
N PHE A 248 0.22 9.03 12.06
CA PHE A 248 1.43 9.84 11.91
C PHE A 248 1.35 10.81 10.74
N ASN A 249 0.70 10.41 9.64
CA ASN A 249 0.47 11.22 8.43
C ASN A 249 1.76 11.70 7.75
N LEU A 250 2.78 10.83 7.71
CA LEU A 250 4.11 11.13 7.19
C LEU A 250 4.27 10.82 5.71
N THR A 251 3.54 9.86 5.17
CA THR A 251 3.71 9.48 3.76
C THR A 251 2.68 10.20 2.90
N PRO A 252 3.04 10.70 1.70
CA PRO A 252 2.07 11.26 0.77
C PRO A 252 0.97 10.24 0.43
N ASP A 253 -0.17 10.73 -0.04
CA ASP A 253 -1.22 9.82 -0.49
C ASP A 253 -0.70 8.95 -1.63
N THR A 254 -0.79 7.63 -1.49
CA THR A 254 -0.17 6.68 -2.41
C THR A 254 -1.16 5.60 -2.81
N ARG A 255 -1.25 5.35 -4.12
CA ARG A 255 -2.19 4.44 -4.75
C ARG A 255 -1.60 3.86 -6.04
N ILE A 256 -2.32 2.95 -6.68
CA ILE A 256 -2.00 2.50 -8.03
C ILE A 256 -2.82 3.31 -9.04
N GLY A 257 -2.19 3.73 -10.12
CA GLY A 257 -2.80 4.46 -11.22
C GLY A 257 -2.32 3.95 -12.59
N MET A 258 -2.78 4.61 -13.64
CA MET A 258 -2.38 4.34 -15.02
C MET A 258 -1.86 5.60 -15.71
N LEU A 259 -0.77 5.43 -16.46
CA LEU A 259 -0.24 6.43 -17.38
C LEU A 259 0.26 5.72 -18.64
N ASP A 260 -0.19 6.20 -19.81
CA ASP A 260 0.10 5.64 -21.13
C ASP A 260 -0.17 4.12 -21.22
N GLY A 261 -1.28 3.68 -20.63
CA GLY A 261 -1.70 2.29 -20.64
C GLY A 261 -0.93 1.38 -19.67
N GLN A 262 0.02 1.91 -18.90
CA GLN A 262 0.82 1.14 -17.94
C GLN A 262 0.34 1.38 -16.51
N LEU A 263 0.26 0.30 -15.72
CA LEU A 263 0.06 0.39 -14.27
C LEU A 263 1.33 0.90 -13.57
N GLY A 264 1.13 1.77 -12.59
CA GLY A 264 2.21 2.30 -11.77
C GLY A 264 1.73 2.81 -10.42
N MET A 265 2.70 3.10 -9.56
CA MET A 265 2.45 3.85 -8.34
C MET A 265 2.14 5.30 -8.71
N VAL A 266 1.07 5.83 -8.11
CA VAL A 266 0.75 7.25 -8.10
C VAL A 266 0.87 7.73 -6.66
N MET A 267 1.70 8.75 -6.46
CA MET A 267 1.96 9.36 -5.17
C MET A 267 1.63 10.84 -5.25
N GLY A 268 0.91 11.39 -4.27
CA GLY A 268 0.68 12.84 -4.18
C GLY A 268 2.01 13.59 -4.19
N PHE A 269 2.04 14.74 -4.86
CA PHE A 269 3.27 15.54 -4.91
C PHE A 269 3.69 15.93 -3.48
N ALA A 270 4.91 15.53 -3.10
CA ALA A 270 5.48 15.88 -1.81
C ALA A 270 6.18 17.24 -1.95
N GLU A 271 5.70 18.23 -1.20
CA GLU A 271 6.34 19.54 -1.11
C GLU A 271 7.56 19.48 -0.17
N GLY A 272 8.50 20.40 -0.38
CA GLY A 272 9.68 20.58 0.48
C GLY A 272 11.00 20.27 -0.23
N VAL A 273 12.05 20.15 0.56
CA VAL A 273 13.41 19.88 0.09
C VAL A 273 13.93 18.63 0.78
N LEU A 274 14.54 17.73 0.00
CA LEU A 274 15.21 16.54 0.55
C LEU A 274 16.32 16.96 1.53
N ALA A 275 16.52 16.19 2.61
CA ALA A 275 17.64 16.44 3.52
C ALA A 275 19.00 16.19 2.85
N MET A 276 19.04 15.30 1.85
CA MET A 276 20.18 15.02 0.98
C MET A 276 19.72 15.07 -0.47
N LYS A 277 20.47 15.76 -1.33
CA LYS A 277 20.22 15.80 -2.77
C LYS A 277 21.40 15.23 -3.54
N GLN A 278 21.17 14.90 -4.80
CA GLN A 278 22.23 14.65 -5.76
C GLN A 278 22.35 15.86 -6.68
N ARG A 279 23.59 16.24 -7.03
CA ARG A 279 23.87 17.21 -8.08
C ARG A 279 24.91 16.68 -9.04
N GLU A 280 24.86 17.19 -10.27
CA GLU A 280 25.87 16.91 -11.28
C GLU A 280 26.93 18.02 -11.24
N VAL A 281 28.19 17.63 -11.16
CA VAL A 281 29.35 18.53 -11.25
C VAL A 281 30.25 18.09 -12.38
N ASP A 282 30.94 19.05 -13.01
CA ASP A 282 31.99 18.70 -13.96
C ASP A 282 33.10 17.92 -13.25
N VAL A 283 33.61 16.89 -13.94
CA VAL A 283 34.69 16.07 -13.39
C VAL A 283 36.05 16.75 -13.49
N THR A 284 37.02 16.26 -12.73
CA THR A 284 38.40 16.74 -12.80
C THR A 284 39.07 16.32 -14.12
N GLU A 285 40.19 16.97 -14.47
CA GLU A 285 41.00 16.58 -15.64
C GLU A 285 41.49 15.13 -15.53
N GLU A 286 41.83 14.67 -14.32
CA GLU A 286 42.23 13.28 -14.06
C GLU A 286 41.12 12.29 -14.38
N MET A 287 39.90 12.55 -13.89
CA MET A 287 38.73 11.70 -14.16
C MET A 287 38.36 11.74 -15.64
N THR A 288 38.52 12.90 -16.30
CA THR A 288 38.37 13.04 -17.75
C THR A 288 39.34 12.11 -18.47
N ALA A 289 40.63 12.12 -18.11
CA ALA A 289 41.64 11.26 -18.70
C ALA A 289 41.33 9.76 -18.47
N GLN A 290 40.82 9.40 -17.28
CA GLN A 290 40.41 8.04 -16.98
C GLN A 290 39.27 7.55 -17.88
N VAL A 291 38.22 8.36 -18.05
CA VAL A 291 37.11 8.01 -18.96
C VAL A 291 37.58 7.93 -20.41
N GLN A 292 38.53 8.77 -20.84
CA GLN A 292 39.13 8.67 -22.17
C GLN A 292 39.92 7.37 -22.34
N ALA A 293 40.70 6.96 -21.34
CA ALA A 293 41.40 5.68 -21.37
C ALA A 293 40.41 4.49 -21.51
N TRP A 294 39.27 4.54 -20.82
CA TRP A 294 38.23 3.52 -20.99
C TRP A 294 37.61 3.53 -22.39
N ARG A 295 37.40 4.72 -23.00
CA ARG A 295 36.94 4.84 -24.39
C ARG A 295 37.94 4.22 -25.36
N GLU A 296 39.23 4.48 -25.18
CA GLU A 296 40.29 3.88 -25.99
C GLU A 296 40.30 2.34 -25.85
N MET A 297 40.03 1.81 -24.64
CA MET A 297 39.88 0.36 -24.44
C MET A 297 38.68 -0.22 -25.20
N VAL A 298 37.59 0.55 -25.35
CA VAL A 298 36.44 0.15 -26.18
C VAL A 298 36.83 0.15 -27.66
N ASP A 299 37.51 1.20 -28.13
CA ASP A 299 37.98 1.29 -29.52
C ASP A 299 39.00 0.20 -29.89
N GLN A 300 39.76 -0.28 -28.91
CA GLN A 300 40.71 -1.39 -29.04
C GLN A 300 40.08 -2.78 -28.83
N GLU A 301 38.75 -2.86 -28.64
CA GLU A 301 38.02 -4.10 -28.37
C GLU A 301 38.49 -4.86 -27.10
N ILE A 302 39.13 -4.15 -26.16
CA ILE A 302 39.58 -4.68 -24.86
C ILE A 302 38.43 -4.64 -23.85
N LEU A 303 37.59 -3.60 -23.93
CA LEU A 303 36.40 -3.41 -23.12
C LEU A 303 35.18 -3.38 -24.03
N ASP A 304 34.15 -4.16 -23.73
CA ASP A 304 32.92 -4.08 -24.49
C ASP A 304 32.11 -2.82 -24.10
N PRO A 305 31.19 -2.34 -24.97
CA PRO A 305 30.40 -1.14 -24.69
C PRO A 305 29.53 -1.22 -23.43
N GLU A 306 29.13 -2.42 -22.99
CA GLU A 306 28.31 -2.59 -21.79
C GLU A 306 29.19 -2.49 -20.54
N GLY A 307 30.37 -3.13 -20.56
CA GLY A 307 31.39 -2.98 -19.53
C GLY A 307 31.82 -1.51 -19.35
N PHE A 308 31.89 -0.73 -20.44
CA PHE A 308 32.13 0.72 -20.33
C PHE A 308 31.01 1.46 -19.60
N LYS A 309 29.74 1.14 -19.89
CA LYS A 309 28.60 1.71 -19.14
C LYS A 309 28.64 1.30 -17.68
N ASP A 310 28.96 0.05 -17.38
CA ASP A 310 29.09 -0.46 -16.01
C ASP A 310 30.17 0.32 -15.25
N MET A 311 31.30 0.63 -15.88
CA MET A 311 32.36 1.43 -15.27
C MET A 311 31.93 2.88 -15.00
N LEU A 312 31.25 3.51 -15.96
CA LEU A 312 30.68 4.85 -15.78
C LEU A 312 29.68 4.86 -14.61
N GLN A 313 28.76 3.89 -14.57
CA GLN A 313 27.76 3.77 -13.52
C GLN A 313 28.40 3.51 -12.15
N ALA A 314 29.36 2.59 -12.06
CA ALA A 314 30.09 2.30 -10.83
C ALA A 314 30.88 3.51 -10.29
N SER A 315 31.20 4.45 -11.16
CA SER A 315 31.93 5.69 -10.83
C SER A 315 31.02 6.90 -10.65
N ASN A 316 29.69 6.73 -10.73
CA ASN A 316 28.69 7.80 -10.73
C ASN A 316 28.92 8.85 -11.82
N LEU A 317 29.37 8.42 -13.00
CA LEU A 317 29.70 9.27 -14.14
C LEU A 317 28.62 9.20 -15.22
N ARG A 318 28.35 10.35 -15.84
CA ARG A 318 27.47 10.48 -17.01
C ARG A 318 28.19 11.28 -18.08
N ILE A 319 27.97 10.91 -19.34
CA ILE A 319 28.48 11.66 -20.49
C ILE A 319 27.31 12.42 -21.10
N ASP A 320 27.48 13.74 -21.22
CA ASP A 320 26.49 14.66 -21.78
C ASP A 320 27.14 15.49 -22.90
N GLY A 321 27.03 14.98 -24.13
CA GLY A 321 27.78 15.49 -25.27
C GLY A 321 29.30 15.33 -25.04
N GLU A 322 30.00 16.45 -25.00
CA GLU A 322 31.45 16.52 -24.73
C GLU A 322 31.78 16.57 -23.23
N ARG A 323 30.78 16.82 -22.36
CA ARG A 323 31.00 16.94 -20.92
C ARG A 323 30.93 15.58 -20.26
N ILE A 324 31.78 15.38 -19.26
CA ILE A 324 31.68 14.28 -18.31
C ILE A 324 31.26 14.88 -16.98
N LEU A 325 30.13 14.40 -16.49
CA LEU A 325 29.52 14.85 -15.25
C LEU A 325 29.66 13.74 -14.22
N ARG A 326 29.96 14.11 -12.97
CA ARG A 326 29.86 13.22 -11.83
C ARG A 326 28.64 13.60 -11.01
N THR A 327 27.86 12.60 -10.65
CA THR A 327 26.82 12.76 -9.64
C THR A 327 27.48 12.68 -8.27
N GLU A 328 27.30 13.72 -7.47
CA GLU A 328 27.69 13.75 -6.06
C GLU A 328 26.48 14.00 -5.16
N GLU A 329 26.50 13.40 -3.98
CA GLU A 329 25.53 13.69 -2.94
C GLU A 329 25.93 14.98 -2.21
N VAL A 330 24.96 15.84 -1.95
CA VAL A 330 25.09 17.08 -1.20
C VAL A 330 24.13 17.11 -0.04
N GLY A 331 24.64 17.54 1.11
CA GLY A 331 23.81 17.83 2.27
C GLY A 331 22.99 19.09 2.09
N VAL A 332 21.76 19.10 2.56
CA VAL A 332 20.97 20.34 2.68
C VAL A 332 21.00 20.77 4.15
N GLN A 333 21.32 22.04 4.40
CA GLN A 333 21.36 22.57 5.75
C GLN A 333 19.97 22.51 6.40
N GLN A 334 19.83 21.70 7.46
CA GLN A 334 18.60 21.56 8.25
C GLN A 334 18.75 22.06 9.70
N ASN A 335 17.69 22.65 10.26
CA ASN A 335 17.65 22.97 11.70
C ASN A 335 17.24 21.74 12.50
N TYR A 336 18.18 20.83 12.75
CA TYR A 336 17.95 19.63 13.57
C TYR A 336 17.70 19.92 15.07
N ALA A 337 17.75 21.18 15.48
CA ALA A 337 17.28 21.61 16.81
C ALA A 337 15.80 21.99 16.83
N ASP A 338 15.14 22.07 15.68
CA ASP A 338 13.71 22.38 15.60
C ASP A 338 12.88 21.27 16.27
N PRO A 339 11.98 21.62 17.22
CA PRO A 339 11.18 20.64 17.97
C PRO A 339 10.26 19.83 17.05
N GLY A 340 9.66 20.47 16.05
CA GLY A 340 8.77 19.80 15.09
C GLY A 340 9.53 18.82 14.21
N LEU A 341 10.70 19.21 13.71
CA LEU A 341 11.53 18.32 12.89
C LEU A 341 11.99 17.08 13.67
N ARG A 342 12.49 17.27 14.90
CA ARG A 342 12.90 16.15 15.78
C ARG A 342 11.76 15.17 15.99
N ARG A 343 10.59 15.70 16.33
CA ARG A 343 9.38 14.91 16.56
C ARG A 343 8.97 14.10 15.33
N GLU A 344 8.90 14.72 14.15
CA GLU A 344 8.48 14.04 12.92
C GLU A 344 9.53 13.01 12.43
N LEU A 345 10.82 13.27 12.64
CA LEU A 345 11.87 12.28 12.35
C LEU A 345 11.79 11.06 13.27
N VAL A 346 11.44 11.23 14.55
CA VAL A 346 11.20 10.10 15.46
C VAL A 346 9.96 9.31 15.05
N LYS A 347 8.86 9.97 14.65
CA LYS A 347 7.70 9.25 14.08
C LYS A 347 8.09 8.46 12.84
N LEU A 348 8.89 9.04 11.95
CA LEU A 348 9.37 8.37 10.74
C LEU A 348 10.20 7.14 11.11
N GLN A 349 11.10 7.27 12.09
CA GLN A 349 11.91 6.17 12.60
C GLN A 349 11.04 5.03 13.17
N LEU A 350 9.97 5.35 13.90
CA LEU A 350 9.02 4.35 14.41
C LEU A 350 8.18 3.70 13.29
N LEU A 351 7.76 4.47 12.29
CA LEU A 351 7.07 3.94 11.11
C LEU A 351 8.00 2.99 10.34
N ASP A 352 9.24 3.39 10.12
CA ASP A 352 10.25 2.59 9.43
C ASP A 352 10.64 1.36 10.26
N ALA A 353 10.62 1.43 11.60
CA ALA A 353 10.81 0.28 12.47
C ALA A 353 9.69 -0.75 12.31
N LEU A 354 8.42 -0.33 12.32
CA LEU A 354 7.27 -1.21 12.14
C LEU A 354 7.17 -1.77 10.72
N THR A 355 7.52 -0.98 9.71
CA THR A 355 7.45 -1.37 8.30
C THR A 355 8.75 -1.99 7.79
N ALA A 356 9.86 -1.89 8.53
CA ALA A 356 11.21 -2.34 8.14
C ALA A 356 11.58 -1.75 6.79
N GLN A 357 11.43 -0.43 6.67
CA GLN A 357 11.98 0.31 5.55
C GLN A 357 13.51 0.29 5.66
N GLY A 358 14.13 -0.48 4.79
CA GLY A 358 15.58 -0.74 4.83
C GLY A 358 16.42 0.38 4.25
N ASP A 359 15.88 1.15 3.30
CA ASP A 359 16.63 2.16 2.54
C ASP A 359 16.26 3.59 2.96
N ARG A 360 15.87 3.84 4.21
CA ARG A 360 15.62 5.21 4.66
C ARG A 360 16.93 5.98 4.75
N HIS A 361 17.09 7.03 3.95
CA HIS A 361 18.14 8.05 4.08
C HIS A 361 17.60 9.45 3.79
N GLY A 362 18.42 10.50 3.95
CA GLY A 362 18.01 11.89 3.72
C GLY A 362 17.54 12.24 2.31
N GLY A 363 17.74 11.34 1.34
CA GLY A 363 17.20 11.46 -0.02
C GLY A 363 15.78 10.90 -0.17
N ASN A 364 15.26 10.23 0.86
CA ASN A 364 13.96 9.55 0.83
C ASN A 364 12.93 10.24 1.74
N TYR A 365 13.18 11.47 2.19
CA TYR A 365 12.17 12.29 2.83
C TYR A 365 12.41 13.78 2.59
N LEU A 366 11.33 14.54 2.50
CA LEU A 366 11.34 15.98 2.28
C LEU A 366 11.00 16.70 3.58
N ILE A 367 11.70 17.81 3.83
CA ILE A 367 11.41 18.73 4.92
C ILE A 367 10.80 20.00 4.32
N ARG A 368 9.70 20.46 4.89
CA ARG A 368 9.04 21.73 4.54
C ARG A 368 9.32 22.78 5.58
N ARG A 369 9.51 24.00 5.10
CA ARG A 369 9.63 25.20 5.92
C ARG A 369 8.70 26.29 5.45
N ASP A 370 8.31 27.17 6.37
CA ASP A 370 7.70 28.45 6.01
C ASP A 370 8.75 29.48 5.55
N GLU A 371 8.28 30.65 5.13
CA GLU A 371 9.11 31.79 4.70
C GLU A 371 10.07 32.29 5.78
N THR A 372 9.84 31.95 7.06
CA THR A 372 10.70 32.32 8.20
C THR A 372 11.77 31.27 8.49
N GLY A 373 11.78 30.16 7.73
CA GLY A 373 12.69 29.04 7.92
C GLY A 373 12.27 28.06 9.01
N ARG A 374 11.06 28.21 9.57
CA ARG A 374 10.52 27.30 10.60
C ARG A 374 10.00 26.02 9.94
N PHE A 375 10.20 24.88 10.59
CA PHE A 375 9.64 23.60 10.14
C PHE A 375 8.11 23.64 10.08
N THR A 376 7.53 23.13 8.98
CA THR A 376 6.08 23.03 8.79
C THR A 376 5.60 21.62 8.43
N GLY A 377 6.51 20.69 8.13
CA GLY A 377 6.13 19.30 7.93
C GLY A 377 7.22 18.45 7.29
N LEU A 378 7.00 17.14 7.33
CA LEU A 378 7.86 16.13 6.72
C LEU A 378 7.03 15.25 5.78
N SER A 379 7.64 14.78 4.70
CA SER A 379 7.03 13.80 3.80
C SER A 379 8.00 12.68 3.46
N ALA A 380 7.69 11.46 3.87
CA ALA A 380 8.50 10.28 3.61
C ALA A 380 8.10 9.61 2.28
N ILE A 381 9.04 9.57 1.35
CA ILE A 381 8.88 9.01 0.00
C ILE A 381 9.71 7.73 -0.15
N ASP A 382 9.64 7.10 -1.33
CA ASP A 382 10.41 5.90 -1.68
C ASP A 382 10.34 4.81 -0.62
N ASN A 383 9.09 4.42 -0.28
CA ASN A 383 8.79 3.37 0.68
C ASN A 383 8.75 1.98 0.03
N ASP A 384 9.43 1.79 -1.10
CA ASP A 384 9.34 0.56 -1.90
C ASP A 384 10.18 -0.59 -1.32
N GLN A 385 11.27 -0.30 -0.61
CA GLN A 385 12.10 -1.29 0.10
C GLN A 385 11.67 -1.50 1.57
N ALA A 386 10.37 -1.68 1.80
CA ALA A 386 9.77 -1.97 3.11
C ALA A 386 9.13 -3.37 3.16
N PHE A 387 8.89 -3.90 4.35
CA PHE A 387 8.18 -5.16 4.66
C PHE A 387 8.91 -6.46 4.29
N GLY A 388 10.09 -6.65 4.86
CA GLY A 388 10.82 -7.91 4.80
C GLY A 388 10.30 -9.03 5.72
N THR A 389 10.74 -10.25 5.44
CA THR A 389 10.60 -11.40 6.37
C THR A 389 11.81 -11.60 7.28
N ALA A 390 12.98 -11.07 6.89
CA ALA A 390 14.25 -11.31 7.58
C ALA A 390 14.36 -10.50 8.88
N ILE A 391 13.90 -9.25 8.87
CA ILE A 391 13.99 -8.34 10.03
C ILE A 391 12.76 -8.52 10.92
N LYS A 392 12.98 -9.05 12.12
CA LYS A 392 11.94 -9.27 13.14
C LYS A 392 12.12 -8.38 14.35
N ASN A 393 13.37 -8.01 14.65
CA ASN A 393 13.68 -6.96 15.61
C ASN A 393 14.05 -5.69 14.81
N PRO A 394 13.34 -4.56 14.99
CA PRO A 394 13.65 -3.33 14.27
C PRO A 394 15.09 -2.83 14.42
N ASP A 395 15.76 -3.12 15.54
CA ASP A 395 17.16 -2.73 15.76
C ASP A 395 18.12 -3.36 14.73
N GLU A 396 17.73 -4.45 14.09
CA GLU A 396 18.50 -5.11 13.04
C GLU A 396 18.59 -4.26 11.76
N LEU A 397 17.74 -3.23 11.61
CA LEU A 397 17.85 -2.25 10.52
C LEU A 397 19.15 -1.43 10.57
N HIS A 398 19.76 -1.32 11.76
CA HIS A 398 21.04 -0.63 11.95
C HIS A 398 22.26 -1.50 11.57
N ASN A 399 22.07 -2.78 11.21
CA ASN A 399 23.19 -3.72 11.07
C ASN A 399 24.18 -3.41 9.93
N GLY A 400 23.92 -2.40 9.09
CA GLY A 400 24.79 -2.01 7.96
C GLY A 400 24.99 -3.12 6.92
N ILE A 401 24.20 -4.19 7.02
CA ILE A 401 24.23 -5.32 6.10
C ILE A 401 23.54 -4.86 4.82
N LEU A 402 24.25 -5.02 3.68
CA LEU A 402 23.69 -5.00 2.34
C LEU A 402 22.64 -3.90 2.10
N GLY A 403 23.09 -2.64 2.09
CA GLY A 403 22.24 -1.50 1.74
C GLY A 403 21.24 -1.04 2.82
N LEU A 404 21.18 -1.68 3.99
CA LEU A 404 20.35 -1.18 5.10
C LEU A 404 20.90 0.14 5.67
N ARG A 405 20.03 1.15 5.78
CA ARG A 405 20.34 2.53 6.21
C ARG A 405 19.53 2.99 7.43
N GLY A 406 18.81 2.07 8.06
CA GLY A 406 18.02 2.35 9.26
C GLY A 406 18.88 2.58 10.51
N VAL A 407 18.20 2.85 11.62
CA VAL A 407 18.78 3.00 12.96
C VAL A 407 17.98 2.14 13.94
N LYS A 408 18.48 1.99 15.16
CA LYS A 408 17.76 1.30 16.26
C LYS A 408 16.53 2.08 16.70
N LEU A 409 15.73 1.53 17.60
CA LEU A 409 14.58 2.24 18.19
C LEU A 409 15.00 3.56 18.88
N PRO A 410 14.16 4.61 18.79
CA PRO A 410 14.55 5.96 19.19
C PRO A 410 14.64 6.11 20.72
N PRO A 411 15.64 6.86 21.24
CA PRO A 411 15.83 7.05 22.68
C PRO A 411 14.86 8.07 23.30
N VAL A 412 14.04 8.74 22.48
CA VAL A 412 13.05 9.73 22.91
C VAL A 412 11.78 9.52 22.10
N VAL A 413 10.62 9.54 22.75
CA VAL A 413 9.28 9.47 22.12
C VAL A 413 8.32 10.42 22.85
N ASP A 414 7.14 10.68 22.30
CA ASP A 414 6.06 11.34 23.05
C ASP A 414 4.93 10.36 23.44
N GLU A 415 4.08 10.79 24.37
CA GLU A 415 2.91 10.01 24.82
C GLU A 415 1.96 9.65 23.67
N GLY A 416 1.85 10.48 22.63
CA GLY A 416 1.02 10.22 21.47
C GLY A 416 1.55 9.08 20.61
N MET A 417 2.87 9.04 20.37
CA MET A 417 3.54 7.93 19.69
C MET A 417 3.41 6.66 20.50
N LYS A 418 3.64 6.72 21.82
CA LYS A 418 3.48 5.59 22.72
C LYS A 418 2.06 5.02 22.66
N ALA A 419 1.05 5.88 22.83
CA ALA A 419 -0.35 5.49 22.78
C ALA A 419 -0.75 4.93 21.40
N ALA A 420 -0.19 5.43 20.29
CA ALA A 420 -0.48 4.90 18.96
C ALA A 420 -0.06 3.42 18.83
N PHE A 421 1.09 3.04 19.37
CA PHE A 421 1.55 1.65 19.38
C PHE A 421 0.85 0.79 20.43
N GLU A 422 0.58 1.31 21.63
CA GLU A 422 -0.16 0.57 22.67
C GLU A 422 -1.58 0.19 22.23
N ASN A 423 -2.24 1.07 21.47
CA ASN A 423 -3.60 0.83 20.98
C ASN A 423 -3.67 0.03 19.67
N LEU A 424 -2.52 -0.22 19.02
CA LEU A 424 -2.45 -0.98 17.78
C LEU A 424 -2.45 -2.48 18.06
N SER A 425 -3.51 -3.17 17.64
CA SER A 425 -3.62 -4.64 17.78
C SER A 425 -3.12 -5.41 16.55
N ASP A 426 -2.71 -6.66 16.75
CA ASP A 426 -2.39 -7.61 15.69
C ASP A 426 -3.50 -7.72 14.64
N ALA A 427 -4.76 -7.69 15.07
CA ALA A 427 -5.92 -7.80 14.19
C ALA A 427 -6.04 -6.59 13.26
N GLN A 428 -5.85 -5.37 13.78
CA GLN A 428 -5.90 -4.14 12.98
C GLN A 428 -4.74 -4.09 11.97
N LEU A 429 -3.51 -4.40 12.42
CA LEU A 429 -2.35 -4.41 11.53
C LEU A 429 -2.48 -5.47 10.44
N ARG A 430 -2.94 -6.67 10.80
CA ARG A 430 -3.22 -7.75 9.85
C ARG A 430 -4.32 -7.36 8.87
N GLU A 431 -5.42 -6.81 9.34
CA GLU A 431 -6.54 -6.38 8.51
C GLU A 431 -6.08 -5.36 7.45
N VAL A 432 -5.28 -4.37 7.85
CA VAL A 432 -4.86 -3.31 6.91
C VAL A 432 -3.87 -3.80 5.84
N LEU A 433 -3.07 -4.82 6.14
CA LEU A 433 -2.05 -5.38 5.24
C LEU A 433 -2.52 -6.60 4.44
N THR A 434 -3.58 -7.28 4.89
CA THR A 434 -4.12 -8.48 4.22
C THR A 434 -4.54 -8.14 2.79
N GLY A 435 -4.05 -8.95 1.84
CA GLY A 435 -4.32 -8.73 0.42
C GLY A 435 -3.42 -7.69 -0.24
N LEU A 436 -2.59 -6.95 0.52
CA LEU A 436 -1.50 -6.14 -0.02
C LEU A 436 -0.17 -6.91 0.01
N LEU A 437 0.11 -7.60 1.11
CA LEU A 437 1.37 -8.31 1.35
C LEU A 437 1.13 -9.81 1.58
N PRO A 438 2.14 -10.67 1.32
CA PRO A 438 2.13 -12.06 1.74
C PRO A 438 2.01 -12.22 3.25
N GLU A 439 1.32 -13.28 3.69
CA GLU A 439 1.10 -13.58 5.13
C GLU A 439 2.39 -13.62 5.95
N ALA A 440 3.49 -14.14 5.40
CA ALA A 440 4.77 -14.20 6.10
C ALA A 440 5.35 -12.80 6.40
N GLU A 441 5.18 -11.84 5.50
CA GLU A 441 5.61 -10.44 5.70
C GLU A 441 4.72 -9.75 6.74
N ILE A 442 3.41 -10.03 6.72
CA ILE A 442 2.46 -9.55 7.74
C ILE A 442 2.83 -10.09 9.12
N ALA A 443 3.14 -11.38 9.23
CA ALA A 443 3.58 -11.99 10.49
C ALA A 443 4.89 -11.38 11.02
N ALA A 444 5.83 -11.04 10.13
CA ALA A 444 7.05 -10.33 10.50
C ALA A 444 6.76 -8.89 10.97
N ALA A 445 5.79 -8.19 10.37
CA ALA A 445 5.34 -6.87 10.84
C ALA A 445 4.71 -6.94 12.24
N ILE A 446 3.89 -7.95 12.51
CA ILE A 446 3.31 -8.20 13.84
C ILE A 446 4.42 -8.50 14.87
N THR A 447 5.44 -9.28 14.50
CA THR A 447 6.57 -9.53 15.40
C THR A 447 7.29 -8.24 15.77
N ARG A 448 7.52 -7.34 14.80
CA ARG A 448 8.11 -6.01 15.04
C ARG A 448 7.23 -5.13 15.90
N LEU A 449 5.91 -5.16 15.70
CA LEU A 449 4.94 -4.47 16.56
C LEU A 449 5.12 -4.86 18.03
N HIS A 450 5.22 -6.16 18.32
CA HIS A 450 5.43 -6.64 19.70
C HIS A 450 6.76 -6.15 20.29
N VAL A 451 7.85 -6.18 19.51
CA VAL A 451 9.15 -5.66 19.96
C VAL A 451 9.07 -4.16 20.28
N ILE A 452 8.37 -3.38 19.45
CA ILE A 452 8.18 -1.93 19.68
C ILE A 452 7.31 -1.71 20.93
N GLN A 453 6.22 -2.46 21.10
CA GLN A 453 5.35 -2.36 22.27
C GLN A 453 6.11 -2.69 23.56
N ASP A 454 6.91 -3.76 23.56
CA ASP A 454 7.76 -4.13 24.69
C ASP A 454 8.79 -3.03 25.01
N TYR A 455 9.45 -2.48 24.00
CA TYR A 455 10.39 -1.36 24.14
C TYR A 455 9.74 -0.11 24.76
N LEU A 456 8.53 0.21 24.33
CA LEU A 456 7.75 1.35 24.86
C LEU A 456 7.15 1.08 26.25
N ALA A 457 7.02 -0.18 26.65
CA ALA A 457 6.46 -0.62 27.94
C ALA A 457 7.50 -0.82 29.06
N GLY A 458 8.77 -1.20 28.78
CA GLY A 458 9.80 -1.27 29.83
C GLY A 458 11.20 -1.85 29.50
N GLY A 459 12.25 -1.18 30.05
CA GLY A 459 13.70 -1.45 29.97
C GLY A 459 14.44 -0.31 29.24
N PRO A 460 15.66 0.16 29.66
CA PRO A 460 16.02 1.60 29.75
C PRO A 460 15.23 2.44 28.76
N PRO A 461 14.00 2.83 29.16
CA PRO A 461 12.97 3.20 28.21
C PRO A 461 13.37 4.49 27.52
N PRO A 462 12.83 4.76 26.32
CA PRO A 462 13.00 6.07 25.74
C PRO A 462 12.48 7.12 26.72
N VAL A 463 13.10 8.29 26.73
CA VAL A 463 12.53 9.45 27.42
C VAL A 463 11.17 9.71 26.79
N VAL A 464 10.09 9.59 27.59
CA VAL A 464 8.72 9.85 27.13
C VAL A 464 8.35 11.30 27.47
N LEU A 465 8.22 12.10 26.44
CA LEU A 465 7.80 13.51 26.54
C LEU A 465 6.27 13.59 26.65
N GLY A 466 5.79 14.50 27.50
CA GLY A 466 4.37 14.80 27.62
C GLY A 466 3.83 15.43 26.33
N ILE A 467 2.62 15.05 25.90
CA ILE A 467 2.04 15.60 24.67
C ILE A 467 1.66 17.09 24.78
N ASP A 468 1.44 17.57 26.00
CA ASP A 468 1.03 18.94 26.31
C ASP A 468 2.19 19.96 26.28
N ASP A 469 3.44 19.49 26.15
CA ASP A 469 4.64 20.34 26.06
C ASP A 469 5.43 20.03 24.77
N PRO A 470 4.97 20.52 23.60
CA PRO A 470 5.66 20.30 22.33
C PRO A 470 7.06 20.95 22.29
N ASP A 471 7.32 21.96 23.11
CA ASP A 471 8.61 22.65 23.18
C ASP A 471 9.69 21.80 23.86
N ALA A 472 9.30 20.77 24.64
CA ALA A 472 10.22 19.81 25.24
C ALA A 472 11.12 19.12 24.19
N TRP A 473 10.61 18.92 22.98
CA TRP A 473 11.38 18.40 21.84
C TRP A 473 12.57 19.29 21.46
N GLY A 474 12.51 20.58 21.75
CA GLY A 474 13.57 21.57 21.46
C GLY A 474 14.64 21.64 22.55
N SER A 475 14.49 20.91 23.66
CA SER A 475 15.44 20.95 24.78
C SER A 475 16.84 20.43 24.41
N GLU A 476 17.84 20.87 25.17
CA GLU A 476 19.21 20.40 25.05
C GLU A 476 19.32 18.90 25.38
N GLU A 477 18.60 18.44 26.41
CA GLU A 477 18.56 17.02 26.81
C GLU A 477 18.07 16.12 25.68
N VAL A 478 16.96 16.49 25.02
CA VAL A 478 16.45 15.75 23.85
C VAL A 478 17.45 15.81 22.70
N GLY A 479 18.10 16.97 22.48
CA GLY A 479 19.13 17.12 21.47
C GLY A 479 20.32 16.17 21.69
N LEU A 480 20.79 16.05 22.93
CA LEU A 480 21.88 15.15 23.31
C LEU A 480 21.46 13.68 23.16
N ALA A 481 20.23 13.34 23.56
CA ALA A 481 19.71 11.98 23.43
C ALA A 481 19.60 11.55 21.95
N LEU A 482 19.22 12.46 21.06
CA LEU A 482 19.08 12.19 19.62
C LEU A 482 20.41 12.35 18.83
N HIS A 483 21.53 12.63 19.49
CA HIS A 483 22.80 12.87 18.79
C HIS A 483 23.50 11.58 18.33
N ASP A 484 23.16 10.42 18.91
CA ASP A 484 23.76 9.13 18.56
C ASP A 484 23.25 8.65 17.18
N PRO A 485 24.14 8.51 16.17
CA PRO A 485 23.75 8.09 14.82
C PRO A 485 23.28 6.64 14.73
N THR A 486 23.46 5.83 15.77
CA THR A 486 23.00 4.44 15.80
C THR A 486 21.56 4.28 16.28
N THR A 487 21.01 5.28 16.95
CA THR A 487 19.68 5.26 17.58
C THR A 487 18.77 6.40 17.14
N SER A 488 19.24 7.33 16.29
CA SER A 488 18.41 8.45 15.82
C SER A 488 18.70 8.85 14.38
N TYR A 489 17.65 9.14 13.62
CA TYR A 489 17.80 9.80 12.31
C TYR A 489 18.40 11.20 12.42
N VAL A 490 18.15 11.92 13.51
CA VAL A 490 18.79 13.23 13.75
C VAL A 490 20.30 13.07 13.86
N GLY A 491 20.76 12.17 14.74
CA GLY A 491 22.18 11.87 14.91
C GLY A 491 22.83 11.35 13.63
N ARG A 492 22.15 10.43 12.93
CA ARG A 492 22.64 9.86 11.66
C ARG A 492 22.83 10.94 10.61
N ASP A 493 21.84 11.81 10.44
CA ASP A 493 21.89 12.80 9.36
C ASP A 493 22.89 13.93 9.69
N LEU A 494 23.05 14.30 10.96
CA LEU A 494 24.15 15.18 11.40
C LEU A 494 25.53 14.56 11.13
N ASP A 495 25.70 13.27 11.42
CA ASP A 495 26.94 12.52 11.15
C ASP A 495 27.23 12.41 9.66
N VAL A 496 26.23 12.17 8.82
CA VAL A 496 26.37 12.19 7.35
C VAL A 496 26.79 13.57 6.86
N LEU A 497 26.13 14.64 7.34
CA LEU A 497 26.48 16.01 6.96
C LEU A 497 27.90 16.39 7.36
N ALA A 498 28.38 15.92 8.52
CA ALA A 498 29.76 16.13 8.95
C ALA A 498 30.79 15.43 8.04
N ARG A 499 30.39 14.37 7.32
CA ARG A 499 31.26 13.59 6.43
C ARG A 499 31.22 14.05 4.97
N ILE A 500 30.06 14.54 4.49
CA ILE A 500 29.83 14.70 3.05
C ILE A 500 30.57 15.89 2.41
N GLY A 501 31.19 16.76 3.21
CA GLY A 501 32.10 17.82 2.75
C GLY A 501 31.43 18.99 2.01
N THR A 502 30.26 18.76 1.39
CA THR A 502 29.49 19.74 0.64
C THR A 502 28.07 19.85 1.19
N VAL A 503 27.76 21.02 1.75
CA VAL A 503 26.42 21.35 2.27
C VAL A 503 25.94 22.65 1.61
N VAL A 504 24.71 22.64 1.11
CA VAL A 504 24.04 23.80 0.48
C VAL A 504 22.93 24.33 1.39
N SER A 505 22.52 25.59 1.18
CA SER A 505 21.38 26.14 1.93
C SER A 505 20.06 25.50 1.48
N TYR A 506 19.01 25.66 2.29
CA TYR A 506 17.67 25.18 1.93
C TYR A 506 17.14 25.89 0.68
N GLU A 507 17.42 27.18 0.54
CA GLU A 507 17.01 28.04 -0.57
C GLU A 507 17.78 27.74 -1.86
N GLU A 508 19.07 27.39 -1.78
CA GLU A 508 19.83 26.91 -2.93
C GLU A 508 19.34 25.53 -3.39
N ALA A 509 18.90 24.71 -2.45
CA ALA A 509 18.39 23.38 -2.75
C ALA A 509 16.96 23.38 -3.29
N GLN A 510 16.13 24.40 -2.99
CA GLN A 510 14.77 24.53 -3.50
C GLN A 510 14.77 24.87 -5.00
#